data_AF-D0Z193-F1
#
_entry.id   AF-D0Z193-F1
#
_cell.length_a   1.000
_cell.length_b   1.000
_cell.length_c   1.000
_cell.angle_alpha   90.00
_cell.angle_beta   90.00
_cell.angle_gamma   90.00
#
_symmetry.space_group_name_H-M   'P 1'
#
loop_
_entity.id
_entity.type
_entity.pdbx_description
1 polymer ?
#
loop_
_entity_poly.entity_id
_entity_poly.type
_entity_poly.pdbx_seq_one_letter_code
_entity_poly.pdbx_strand_id
1 'polypeptide(L)' 'MDEVDFEQPVIVMCYHGISSQGAAQYLLHQGFEQVYSLEGGFEAWRRAQLPMALGD' A
#
# COMPACT_ATOMS: atom_id res chain seq x y z
N MET A 1 23.88 3.67 -4.95
CA MET A 1 22.55 4.27 -5.07
C MET A 1 21.67 3.10 -5.39
N ASP A 2 20.88 2.64 -4.42
CA ASP A 2 20.04 1.47 -4.63
C ASP A 2 19.11 1.74 -5.80
N GLU A 3 19.15 0.86 -6.80
CA GLU A 3 18.31 0.93 -7.98
C GLU A 3 16.87 0.62 -7.54
N VAL A 4 15.94 1.51 -7.88
CA VAL A 4 14.52 1.30 -7.58
C VAL A 4 13.97 0.36 -8.64
N ASP A 5 13.54 -0.83 -8.22
CA ASP A 5 12.80 -1.76 -9.07
C ASP A 5 11.35 -1.26 -9.21
N PHE A 6 11.02 -0.73 -10.39
CA PHE A 6 9.70 -0.21 -10.72
C PHE A 6 8.69 -1.31 -11.07
N GLU A 7 9.15 -2.54 -11.35
CA GLU A 7 8.31 -3.68 -11.72
C GLU A 7 7.74 -4.37 -10.47
N GLN A 8 8.42 -4.25 -9.31
CA GLN A 8 7.96 -4.85 -8.06
C GLN A 8 6.58 -4.28 -7.64
N PRO A 9 5.56 -5.13 -7.43
CA PRO A 9 4.25 -4.69 -6.97
C PRO A 9 4.29 -4.01 -5.60
N VAL A 10 3.60 -2.87 -5.47
CA VAL A 10 3.49 -2.09 -4.24
C VAL A 10 2.04 -2.02 -3.77
N ILE A 11 1.80 -2.33 -2.51
CA ILE A 11 0.51 -2.09 -1.84
C ILE A 11 0.66 -0.91 -0.89
N VAL A 12 -0.15 0.13 -1.10
CA VAL A 12 -0.24 1.30 -0.23
C VAL A 12 -1.49 1.16 0.65
N MET A 13 -1.33 1.42 1.95
CA MET A 13 -2.40 1.24 2.92
C MET A 13 -2.43 2.42 3.89
N CYS A 14 -3.63 2.96 4.13
CA CYS A 14 -3.90 3.84 5.26
C CYS A 14 -4.94 3.17 6.17
N TYR A 15 -5.43 3.88 7.18
CA TYR A 15 -6.34 3.30 8.16
C TYR A 15 -7.68 2.81 7.54
N HIS A 16 -8.27 3.55 6.60
CA HIS A 16 -9.57 3.23 5.97
C HIS A 16 -9.53 3.05 4.44
N GLY A 17 -8.36 3.12 3.81
CA GLY A 17 -8.21 2.96 2.35
C GLY A 17 -8.58 4.18 1.49
N ILE A 18 -8.79 5.36 2.10
CA ILE A 18 -9.14 6.60 1.38
C ILE A 18 -7.89 7.37 0.97
N SER A 19 -7.10 7.84 1.94
CA SER A 19 -5.90 8.65 1.65
C SER A 19 -4.78 7.86 0.94
N SER A 20 -4.78 6.53 1.02
CA SER A 20 -3.82 5.68 0.30
C SER A 20 -4.01 5.70 -1.22
N GLN A 21 -5.20 6.08 -1.72
CA GLN A 21 -5.45 6.15 -3.17
C GLN A 21 -4.61 7.24 -3.84
N GLY A 22 -4.55 8.43 -3.24
CA GLY A 22 -3.72 9.53 -3.76
C GLY A 22 -2.23 9.21 -3.71
N ALA A 23 -1.78 8.52 -2.66
CA ALA A 23 -0.40 8.05 -2.57
C ALA A 23 -0.07 6.96 -3.61
N ALA A 24 -0.99 6.03 -3.85
CA ALA A 24 -0.84 5.03 -4.91
C ALA A 24 -0.73 5.69 -6.29
N GLN A 25 -1.59 6.67 -6.58
CA GLN A 25 -1.55 7.42 -7.84
C GLN A 25 -0.26 8.23 -7.99
N TYR A 26 0.25 8.81 -6.90
CA TYR A 26 1.55 9.48 -6.91
C TYR A 26 2.68 8.52 -7.32
N LEU A 27 2.73 7.30 -6.78
CA LEU A 27 3.75 6.32 -7.12
C LEU A 27 3.65 5.85 -8.57
N LEU A 28 2.44 5.64 -9.09
CA LEU A 28 2.25 5.36 -10.53
C LEU A 28 2.86 6.48 -11.39
N HIS A 29 2.66 7.75 -11.02
CA HIS A 29 3.28 8.88 -11.72
C HIS A 29 4.81 8.95 -11.57
N GLN A 30 5.41 8.31 -10.56
CA GLN A 30 6.87 8.21 -10.41
C GLN A 30 7.49 7.08 -11.25
N GLY A 31 6.67 6.25 -11.91
CA GLY A 31 7.14 5.18 -12.81
C GLY A 31 6.95 3.77 -12.27
N PHE A 32 6.37 3.59 -11.07
CA PHE A 32 6.00 2.25 -10.61
C PHE A 32 4.90 1.68 -11.49
N GLU A 33 5.06 0.43 -11.91
CA GLU A 33 4.13 -0.18 -12.87
C GLU A 33 2.87 -0.74 -12.20
N GLN A 34 3.04 -1.27 -10.99
CA GLN A 34 1.99 -2.02 -10.29
C GLN A 34 1.81 -1.49 -8.86
N VAL A 35 0.90 -0.52 -8.69
CA VAL A 35 0.60 0.07 -7.38
C VAL A 35 -0.88 -0.07 -7.05
N TYR A 36 -1.17 -0.59 -5.87
CA TYR A 36 -2.53 -0.86 -5.38
C TYR A 36 -2.79 -0.11 -4.08
N SER A 37 -4.03 0.35 -3.88
CA SER A 37 -4.50 0.83 -2.58
C SER A 37 -5.36 -0.25 -1.93
N LEU A 38 -5.06 -0.65 -0.70
CA LEU A 38 -5.87 -1.66 0.02
C LEU A 38 -7.25 -1.08 0.36
N GLU A 39 -8.30 -1.68 -0.21
CA GLU A 39 -9.68 -1.31 0.07
C GLU A 39 -10.01 -1.50 1.56
N GLY A 40 -10.64 -0.50 2.17
CA GLY A 40 -10.96 -0.49 3.60
C GLY A 40 -9.75 -0.38 4.54
N GLY A 41 -8.53 -0.31 4.00
CA GLY A 41 -7.29 -0.03 4.72
C GLY A 41 -6.92 -1.09 5.76
N PHE A 42 -6.13 -0.65 6.74
CA PHE A 42 -5.71 -1.47 7.87
C PHE A 42 -6.91 -2.06 8.64
N GLU A 43 -8.00 -1.31 8.74
CA GLU A 43 -9.22 -1.78 9.38
C GLU A 43 -9.84 -3.01 8.68
N ALA A 44 -9.82 -3.06 7.34
CA ALA A 44 -10.25 -4.25 6.61
C ALA A 44 -9.31 -5.43 6.83
N TRP A 45 -7.99 -5.20 6.80
CA TRP A 45 -6.98 -6.22 7.11
C TRP A 45 -7.20 -6.84 8.49
N ARG A 46 -7.40 -5.98 9.50
CA ARG A 46 -7.67 -6.38 10.88
C ARG A 46 -8.97 -7.18 11.00
N ARG A 47 -10.06 -6.73 10.37
CA ARG A 47 -11.36 -7.44 10.39
C ARG A 47 -11.30 -8.78 9.68
N ALA A 48 -10.46 -8.92 8.66
CA ALA A 48 -10.18 -10.18 8.01
C ALA A 48 -9.33 -11.13 8.86
N GLN A 49 -8.93 -10.72 10.07
CA GLN A 49 -8.11 -11.49 11.02
C GLN A 49 -6.79 -11.95 10.40
N LEU A 50 -6.24 -11.15 9.49
CA LEU A 50 -4.96 -11.42 8.86
C LEU A 50 -3.80 -11.16 9.84
N PRO A 51 -2.64 -11.80 9.65
CA PRO A 51 -1.49 -11.62 10.53
C PRO A 51 -1.09 -10.15 10.67
N MET A 52 -0.85 -9.72 11.91
CA MET A 52 -0.31 -8.41 12.24
C MET A 52 0.73 -8.62 13.34
N ALA A 53 1.89 -7.98 13.21
CA ALA A 53 2.82 -7.83 14.32
C ALA A 53 2.47 -6.53 15.06
N LEU A 54 2.28 -6.62 16.37
CA LEU A 54 2.33 -5.45 17.23
C LEU A 54 3.81 -5.15 17.44
N GLY A 55 4.23 -3.90 17.25
CA GLY A 55 5.61 -3.51 17.52
C GLY A 55 5.98 -3.76 18.99
N ASP A 56 7.26 -4.03 19.23
CA ASP A 56 7.82 -4.16 20.58
C ASP A 56 7.73 -2.84 21.38
#